data_AF-A0A7M3PT93-F1
#
_entry.id   AF-A0A7M3PT93-F1
#
_cell.length_a   1.000
_cell.length_b   1.000
_cell.length_c   1.000
_cell.angle_alpha   90.00
_cell.angle_beta   90.00
_cell.angle_gamma   90.00
#
_symmetry.space_group_name_H-M   'P 1'
#
loop_
_entity.id
_entity.type
_entity.pdbx_description
1 polymer ?
#
loop_
_entity_poly.entity_id
_entity_poly.type
_entity_poly.pdbx_seq_one_letter_code
_entity_poly.pdbx_strand_id
1 'polypeptide(L)'
;MRLPLAGNAPNELIPAIASADKDNRQLNLLLVHSADDHLQGVVRLNGTLYPALATPSADNRQLVINALTDNGLQFAGYGEAVNHDENTHQRPSPQIMQFHLKQQDSPLFAAIHKPEEQPDKLFRSLGFEQTWKEWSDSQKAEDRQEKTLQQAQSHSPGL
;
A
#
# COMPACT_ATOMS: atom_id res chain seq x y z
N MET A 1 -5.69 6.95 -29.45
CA MET A 1 -4.28 6.67 -29.12
C MET A 1 -4.26 5.38 -28.30
N ARG A 2 -3.75 4.27 -28.83
CA ARG A 2 -3.56 3.03 -28.06
C ARG A 2 -2.20 3.14 -27.40
N LEU A 3 -2.16 3.22 -26.06
CA LEU A 3 -0.93 3.04 -25.32
C LEU A 3 -0.47 1.58 -25.53
N PRO A 4 0.75 1.33 -26.00
CA PRO A 4 1.29 -0.02 -26.00
C PRO A 4 1.49 -0.43 -24.54
N LEU A 5 0.67 -1.38 -24.06
CA LEU A 5 0.95 -2.11 -22.82
C LEU A 5 2.13 -3.04 -23.15
N ALA A 6 3.35 -2.63 -22.77
CA ALA A 6 4.56 -3.39 -23.06
C ALA A 6 4.74 -4.59 -22.12
N GLY A 7 3.99 -4.63 -21.01
CA GLY A 7 3.90 -5.79 -20.13
C GLY A 7 2.86 -6.82 -20.56
N ASN A 8 3.19 -8.11 -20.36
CA ASN A 8 2.19 -9.18 -20.42
C ASN A 8 1.18 -8.97 -19.29
N ALA A 9 -0.11 -8.98 -19.61
CA ALA A 9 -1.15 -8.99 -18.59
C ALA A 9 -1.00 -10.24 -17.70
N PRO A 10 -1.21 -10.14 -16.38
CA PRO A 10 -1.15 -11.30 -15.52
C PRO A 10 -2.27 -12.29 -15.87
N ASN A 11 -1.99 -13.59 -15.79
CA ASN A 11 -2.96 -14.66 -16.08
C ASN A 11 -4.10 -14.70 -15.05
N GLU A 12 -3.88 -14.13 -13.87
CA GLU A 12 -4.84 -14.04 -12.77
C GLU A 12 -4.89 -12.61 -12.22
N LEU A 13 -6.05 -12.23 -11.67
CA LEU A 13 -6.18 -10.94 -10.97
C LEU A 13 -5.60 -11.08 -9.57
N ILE A 14 -4.39 -10.58 -9.38
CA ILE A 14 -3.69 -10.60 -8.10
C ILE A 14 -4.03 -9.29 -7.35
N PRO A 15 -4.75 -9.33 -6.21
CA PRO A 15 -5.03 -8.13 -5.44
C PRO A 15 -3.74 -7.54 -4.88
N ALA A 16 -3.63 -6.20 -4.94
CA ALA A 16 -2.51 -5.45 -4.41
C ALA A 16 -2.94 -4.58 -3.24
N ILE A 17 -4.02 -3.81 -3.40
CA ILE A 17 -4.50 -2.84 -2.40
C ILE A 17 -6.02 -2.93 -2.31
N ALA A 18 -6.57 -2.96 -1.10
CA ALA A 18 -8.02 -2.99 -0.90
C ALA A 18 -8.45 -2.11 0.28
N SER A 19 -9.61 -1.47 0.13
CA SER A 19 -10.32 -0.78 1.20
C SER A 19 -11.80 -1.10 1.12
N ALA A 20 -12.37 -1.49 2.25
CA ALA A 20 -13.80 -1.68 2.44
C ALA A 20 -14.23 -1.06 3.77
N ASP A 21 -15.44 -0.53 3.80
CA ASP A 21 -16.08 -0.05 5.02
C ASP A 21 -16.21 -1.19 6.04
N LYS A 22 -15.85 -0.93 7.29
CA LYS A 22 -15.81 -1.97 8.33
C LYS A 22 -17.20 -2.42 8.78
N ASP A 23 -18.19 -1.52 8.70
CA ASP A 23 -19.52 -1.73 9.26
C ASP A 23 -20.42 -2.46 8.26
N ASN A 24 -20.40 -2.03 6.99
CA ASN A 24 -21.29 -2.56 5.96
C ASN A 24 -20.57 -3.36 4.86
N ARG A 25 -19.24 -3.54 4.96
CA ARG A 25 -18.38 -4.24 3.98
C ARG A 25 -18.45 -3.65 2.57
N GLN A 26 -18.88 -2.40 2.43
CA GLN A 26 -18.94 -1.74 1.13
C GLN A 26 -17.52 -1.50 0.62
N LEU A 27 -17.23 -2.03 -0.57
CA LEU A 27 -15.96 -1.81 -1.23
C LEU A 27 -15.79 -0.32 -1.59
N ASN A 28 -14.67 0.27 -1.19
CA ASN A 28 -14.30 1.66 -1.50
C ASN A 28 -13.17 1.73 -2.52
N LEU A 29 -12.24 0.79 -2.47
CA LEU A 29 -11.11 0.69 -3.39
C LEU A 29 -10.68 -0.77 -3.52
N LEU A 30 -10.46 -1.23 -4.74
CA LEU A 30 -9.73 -2.47 -5.02
C LEU A 30 -8.80 -2.20 -6.19
N LEU A 31 -7.50 -2.42 -5.98
CA LEU A 31 -6.48 -2.36 -7.01
C LEU A 31 -5.79 -3.72 -7.12
N VAL A 32 -5.62 -4.17 -8.35
CA VAL A 32 -4.96 -5.42 -8.73
C VAL A 32 -3.76 -5.12 -9.62
N HIS A 33 -2.80 -6.03 -9.63
CA HIS A 33 -1.65 -5.96 -10.54
C HIS A 33 -2.12 -5.91 -12.00
N SER A 34 -1.46 -5.08 -12.80
CA SER A 34 -1.66 -4.97 -14.25
C SER A 34 -0.33 -5.17 -14.98
N ALA A 35 -0.29 -4.81 -16.25
CA ALA A 35 0.96 -4.74 -17.00
C ALA A 35 1.89 -3.66 -16.40
N ASP A 36 3.19 -3.98 -16.38
CA ASP A 36 4.27 -3.11 -15.90
C ASP A 36 4.07 -2.66 -14.44
N ASP A 37 4.30 -1.39 -14.13
CA ASP A 37 4.20 -0.84 -12.76
C ASP A 37 2.85 -0.19 -12.47
N HIS A 38 1.85 -0.44 -13.33
CA HIS A 38 0.51 0.08 -13.16
C HIS A 38 -0.36 -0.89 -12.38
N LEU A 39 -1.28 -0.33 -11.59
CA LEU A 39 -2.38 -1.09 -11.00
C LEU A 39 -3.69 -0.68 -11.66
N GLN A 40 -4.65 -1.59 -11.69
CA GLN A 40 -5.98 -1.34 -12.22
C GLN A 40 -7.04 -1.83 -11.24
N GLY A 41 -8.26 -1.34 -11.33
CA GLY A 41 -9.34 -1.87 -10.51
C GLY A 41 -10.51 -0.92 -10.42
N VAL A 42 -11.01 -0.67 -9.21
CA VAL A 42 -12.17 0.19 -8.96
C VAL A 42 -11.96 1.12 -7.78
N VAL A 43 -12.56 2.31 -7.86
CA VAL A 43 -12.61 3.30 -6.78
C VAL A 43 -14.02 3.84 -6.63
N ARG A 44 -14.48 4.02 -5.38
CA ARG A 44 -15.77 4.63 -5.08
C ARG A 44 -15.63 6.13 -4.95
N LEU A 45 -16.35 6.88 -5.77
CA LEU A 45 -16.46 8.34 -5.71
C LEU A 45 -17.93 8.72 -5.60
N ASN A 46 -18.29 9.52 -4.60
CA ASN A 46 -19.68 9.92 -4.30
C ASN A 46 -20.68 8.76 -4.35
N GLY A 47 -20.34 7.64 -3.71
CA GLY A 47 -21.20 6.45 -3.66
C GLY A 47 -21.19 5.57 -4.91
N THR A 48 -20.56 5.98 -6.02
CA THR A 48 -20.51 5.20 -7.27
C THR A 48 -19.14 4.57 -7.48
N LEU A 49 -19.09 3.30 -7.90
CA LEU A 49 -17.84 2.63 -8.27
C LEU A 49 -17.49 2.95 -9.72
N TYR A 50 -16.27 3.44 -9.94
CA TYR A 50 -15.70 3.69 -11.25
C TYR A 50 -14.53 2.73 -11.49
N PRO A 51 -14.36 2.20 -12.71
CA PRO A 51 -13.10 1.58 -13.12
C PRO A 51 -11.95 2.59 -12.94
N ALA A 52 -10.81 2.13 -12.46
CA ALA A 52 -9.68 2.98 -12.12
C ALA A 52 -8.37 2.46 -12.70
N LEU A 53 -7.52 3.39 -13.13
CA LEU A 53 -6.11 3.17 -13.44
C LEU A 53 -5.27 3.90 -12.39
N ALA A 54 -4.34 3.18 -11.78
CA ALA A 54 -3.47 3.66 -10.74
C ALA A 54 -2.01 3.59 -11.21
N THR A 55 -1.29 4.70 -11.13
CA THR A 55 0.06 4.82 -11.67
C THR A 55 0.98 5.48 -10.65
N PRO A 56 2.11 4.86 -10.30
CA PRO A 56 3.15 5.51 -9.50
C PRO A 56 3.59 6.83 -10.12
N SER A 57 3.79 7.86 -9.30
CA SER A 57 4.43 9.10 -9.70
C SER A 57 5.89 8.84 -10.09
N ALA A 58 6.49 9.75 -10.86
CA ALA A 58 7.86 9.57 -11.35
C ALA A 58 8.91 9.45 -10.21
N ASP A 59 8.62 10.01 -9.04
CA ASP A 59 9.45 9.90 -7.83
C ASP A 59 8.99 8.79 -6.86
N ASN A 60 8.00 7.99 -7.26
CA ASN A 60 7.36 6.94 -6.47
C ASN A 60 6.83 7.38 -5.10
N ARG A 61 6.53 8.66 -4.90
CA ARG A 61 5.94 9.14 -3.63
C ARG A 61 4.43 8.98 -3.58
N GLN A 62 3.78 8.98 -4.73
CA GLN A 62 2.33 8.95 -4.84
C GLN A 62 1.88 7.87 -5.83
N LEU A 63 0.79 7.19 -5.51
CA LEU A 63 0.03 6.39 -6.46
C LEU A 63 -1.14 7.23 -6.99
N VAL A 64 -1.00 7.77 -8.19
CA VAL A 64 -2.04 8.60 -8.82
C VAL A 64 -3.20 7.73 -9.30
N ILE A 65 -4.42 8.04 -8.87
CA ILE A 65 -5.64 7.34 -9.25
C ILE A 65 -6.40 8.17 -10.28
N ASN A 66 -6.69 7.57 -11.43
CA ASN A 66 -7.60 8.11 -12.42
C ASN A 66 -8.81 7.19 -12.58
N ALA A 67 -10.01 7.74 -12.52
CA ALA A 67 -11.26 7.03 -12.74
C ALA A 67 -11.72 7.19 -14.20
N LEU A 68 -12.22 6.10 -14.79
CA LEU A 68 -12.84 6.12 -16.10
C LEU A 68 -14.32 6.52 -15.95
N THR A 69 -14.66 7.73 -16.38
CA THR A 69 -16.02 8.27 -16.38
C THR A 69 -16.55 8.37 -17.82
N ASP A 70 -17.79 8.83 -17.98
CA ASP A 70 -18.38 9.11 -19.30
C ASP A 70 -17.60 10.17 -20.09
N ASN A 71 -16.82 11.00 -19.38
CA ASN A 71 -15.94 12.02 -19.97
C ASN A 71 -14.52 11.51 -20.22
N GLY A 72 -14.30 10.19 -20.12
CA GLY A 72 -13.00 9.56 -20.25
C GLY A 72 -12.24 9.46 -18.92
N LEU A 73 -10.93 9.28 -19.02
CA LEU A 73 -10.07 9.10 -17.86
C LEU A 73 -9.87 10.44 -17.14
N GLN A 74 -10.26 10.52 -15.87
CA GLN A 74 -10.20 11.74 -15.07
C GLN A 74 -9.46 11.49 -13.76
N PHE A 75 -8.68 12.49 -13.33
CA PHE A 75 -8.02 12.46 -12.03
C PHE A 75 -9.06 12.31 -10.90
N ALA A 76 -8.89 11.27 -10.10
CA ALA A 76 -9.78 10.89 -9.00
C ALA A 76 -9.14 11.07 -7.62
N GLY A 77 -7.81 11.18 -7.55
CA GLY A 77 -7.08 11.34 -6.30
C GLY A 77 -5.69 10.73 -6.37
N TYR A 78 -5.05 10.59 -5.21
CA TYR A 78 -3.75 9.93 -5.07
C TYR A 78 -3.65 9.20 -3.74
N GLY A 79 -2.79 8.20 -3.68
CA GLY A 79 -2.45 7.47 -2.46
C GLY A 79 -1.00 7.66 -2.06
N GLU A 80 -0.72 7.66 -0.76
CA GLU A 80 0.61 7.75 -0.18
C GLU A 80 0.84 6.59 0.81
N ALA A 81 2.05 6.08 0.85
CA ALA A 81 2.46 5.08 1.83
C ALA A 81 2.53 5.70 3.23
N VAL A 82 1.98 4.99 4.24
CA VAL A 82 2.14 5.40 5.64
C VAL A 82 3.48 4.88 6.15
N ASN A 83 4.48 5.77 6.17
CA ASN A 83 5.87 5.44 6.54
C ASN A 83 6.25 5.78 7.99
N HIS A 84 5.45 6.59 8.68
CA HIS A 84 5.73 7.04 10.04
C HIS A 84 4.45 7.00 10.89
N ASP A 85 4.58 6.62 12.15
CA ASP A 85 3.56 6.84 13.18
C ASP A 85 4.02 8.01 14.04
N GLU A 86 3.20 9.06 14.16
CA GLU A 86 3.56 10.30 14.89
C GLU A 86 3.94 10.06 16.35
N ASN A 87 3.57 8.91 16.92
CA ASN A 87 3.69 8.64 18.35
C ASN A 87 4.78 7.61 18.71
N THR A 88 5.44 6.97 17.76
CA THR A 88 6.44 5.94 18.06
C THR A 88 7.72 6.13 17.26
N HIS A 89 8.86 5.80 17.87
CA HIS A 89 10.14 5.69 17.16
C HIS A 89 10.24 4.38 16.34
N GLN A 90 9.18 3.54 16.37
CA GLN A 90 9.11 2.30 15.62
C GLN A 90 8.63 2.59 14.19
N ARG A 91 9.35 2.06 13.21
CA ARG A 91 8.94 2.15 11.82
C ARG A 91 7.69 1.27 11.62
N PRO A 92 6.57 1.82 11.13
CA PRO A 92 5.36 1.04 10.90
C PRO A 92 5.60 -0.07 9.86
N SER A 93 4.79 -1.12 9.95
CA SER A 93 4.80 -2.17 8.92
C SER A 93 4.30 -1.60 7.59
N PRO A 94 4.92 -1.96 6.45
CA PRO A 94 4.55 -1.44 5.15
C PRO A 94 3.27 -2.13 4.66
N GLN A 95 2.12 -1.76 5.22
CA GLN A 95 0.85 -2.46 4.98
C GLN A 95 -0.33 -1.53 4.74
N ILE A 96 -0.23 -0.22 5.05
CA ILE A 96 -1.31 0.74 4.90
C ILE A 96 -0.90 1.85 3.94
N MET A 97 -1.82 2.19 3.04
CA MET A 97 -1.78 3.41 2.26
C MET A 97 -2.95 4.32 2.65
N GLN A 98 -2.72 5.62 2.52
CA GLN A 98 -3.71 6.67 2.72
C GLN A 98 -4.05 7.30 1.37
N PHE A 99 -5.33 7.31 1.01
CA PHE A 99 -5.83 7.87 -0.25
C PHE A 99 -6.60 9.17 -0.04
N HIS A 100 -6.17 10.20 -0.77
CA HIS A 100 -6.85 11.49 -0.87
C HIS A 100 -7.67 11.50 -2.16
N LEU A 101 -8.94 11.12 -2.06
CA LEU A 101 -9.86 11.04 -3.19
C LEU A 101 -10.65 12.35 -3.36
N LYS A 102 -10.94 12.72 -4.60
CA LYS A 102 -11.80 13.88 -4.89
C LYS A 102 -13.16 13.68 -4.24
N GLN A 103 -13.69 14.78 -3.70
CA GLN A 103 -15.04 14.84 -3.13
C GLN A 103 -15.21 13.94 -1.89
N GLN A 104 -14.10 13.53 -1.27
CA GLN A 104 -14.06 13.00 0.09
C GLN A 104 -13.26 13.95 0.98
N ASP A 105 -13.84 14.34 2.11
CA ASP A 105 -13.18 15.24 3.07
C ASP A 105 -12.14 14.51 3.92
N SER A 106 -12.39 13.23 4.21
CA SER A 106 -11.50 12.38 5.00
C SER A 106 -10.72 11.42 4.12
N PRO A 107 -9.43 11.19 4.40
CA PRO A 107 -8.64 10.20 3.68
C PRO A 107 -9.18 8.78 3.84
N LEU A 108 -9.12 8.01 2.76
CA LEU A 108 -9.47 6.59 2.75
C LEU A 108 -8.22 5.75 3.04
N PHE A 109 -8.26 4.93 4.10
CA PHE A 109 -7.19 3.98 4.37
C PHE A 109 -7.42 2.67 3.63
N ALA A 110 -6.38 2.15 3.00
CA ALA A 110 -6.42 0.88 2.28
C ALA A 110 -5.24 0.00 2.70
N ALA A 111 -5.49 -1.31 2.79
CA ALA A 111 -4.49 -2.28 3.16
C ALA A 111 -3.83 -2.89 1.92
N ILE A 112 -2.53 -3.14 1.99
CA ILE A 112 -1.82 -4.01 1.07
C ILE A 112 -2.34 -5.44 1.29
N HIS A 113 -2.77 -6.08 0.22
CA HIS A 113 -3.28 -7.45 0.28
C HIS A 113 -2.13 -8.42 0.52
N LYS A 114 -2.17 -9.18 1.63
CA LYS A 114 -1.15 -10.16 2.01
C LYS A 114 0.29 -9.66 1.74
N PRO A 115 0.75 -8.65 2.49
CA PRO A 115 2.02 -7.98 2.23
C PRO A 115 3.22 -8.93 2.05
N GLU A 116 3.21 -10.07 2.74
CA GLU A 116 4.21 -11.13 2.67
C GLU A 116 4.28 -11.88 1.33
N GLU A 117 3.20 -11.86 0.54
CA GLU A 117 3.11 -12.47 -0.79
C GLU A 117 3.37 -11.44 -1.91
N GLN A 118 3.46 -10.14 -1.58
CA GLN A 118 3.64 -9.07 -2.58
C GLN A 118 5.12 -8.88 -2.96
N PRO A 119 5.41 -8.51 -4.22
CA PRO A 119 6.79 -8.30 -4.65
C PRO A 119 7.38 -7.02 -4.04
N ASP A 120 8.67 -7.05 -3.69
CA ASP A 120 9.41 -5.88 -3.16
C ASP A 120 9.27 -4.63 -4.03
N LYS A 121 9.25 -4.81 -5.36
CA LYS A 121 9.07 -3.72 -6.32
C LYS A 121 7.78 -2.94 -6.10
N LEU A 122 6.68 -3.61 -5.70
CA LEU A 122 5.40 -2.95 -5.41
C LEU A 122 5.60 -1.93 -4.29
N PHE A 123 6.17 -2.34 -3.15
CA PHE A 123 6.37 -1.43 -2.01
C PHE A 123 7.18 -0.19 -2.38
N ARG A 124 8.25 -0.38 -3.17
CA ARG A 124 9.08 0.73 -3.65
C ARG A 124 8.31 1.66 -4.60
N SER A 125 7.49 1.11 -5.51
CA SER A 125 6.66 1.92 -6.41
C SER A 125 5.54 2.68 -5.69
N LEU A 126 5.07 2.16 -4.55
CA LEU A 126 4.03 2.79 -3.73
C LEU A 126 4.59 3.83 -2.75
N GLY A 127 5.91 3.99 -2.68
CA GLY A 127 6.57 4.97 -1.83
C GLY A 127 6.83 4.51 -0.41
N PHE A 128 6.75 3.21 -0.13
CA PHE A 128 7.18 2.69 1.17
C PHE A 128 8.71 2.80 1.32
N GLU A 129 9.15 3.31 2.48
CA GLU A 129 10.57 3.43 2.83
C GLU A 129 11.27 2.06 2.99
N GLN A 130 10.48 1.02 3.22
CA GLN A 130 10.94 -0.37 3.36
C GLN A 130 9.93 -1.34 2.74
N THR A 131 10.43 -2.44 2.22
CA THR A 131 9.65 -3.59 1.79
C THR A 131 9.15 -4.37 3.00
N TRP A 132 8.15 -5.23 2.80
CA TRP A 132 7.70 -6.14 3.86
C TRP A 132 8.84 -7.02 4.38
N LYS A 133 9.71 -7.50 3.48
CA LYS A 133 10.86 -8.33 3.84
C LYS A 133 11.84 -7.59 4.74
N GLU A 134 12.25 -6.38 4.37
CA GLU A 134 13.19 -5.57 5.16
C GLU A 134 12.64 -5.25 6.55
N TRP A 135 11.36 -4.91 6.64
CA TRP A 135 10.69 -4.68 7.93
C TRP A 135 10.64 -5.97 8.76
N SER A 136 10.22 -7.10 8.19
CA SER A 136 10.15 -8.37 8.92
C SER A 136 11.52 -8.82 9.43
N ASP A 137 12.57 -8.61 8.64
CA ASP A 137 13.93 -8.95 9.02
C ASP A 137 14.48 -8.01 10.12
N SER A 138 14.09 -6.73 10.14
CA SER A 138 14.45 -5.79 11.21
C SER A 138 13.78 -6.15 12.54
N GLN A 139 12.49 -6.50 12.52
CA GLN A 139 11.76 -6.93 13.73
C GLN A 139 12.40 -8.17 14.38
N LYS A 140 12.79 -9.16 13.57
CA LYS A 140 13.49 -10.36 14.08
C LYS A 140 14.88 -10.06 14.65
N ALA A 141 15.52 -8.97 14.23
CA ALA A 141 16.81 -8.56 14.75
C ALA A 141 16.65 -7.84 16.09
N GLU A 142 15.67 -6.97 16.21
CA GLU A 142 15.27 -6.29 17.47
C GLU A 142 14.89 -7.33 18.54
N ASP A 143 14.00 -8.28 18.22
CA ASP A 143 13.60 -9.36 19.14
C ASP A 143 14.79 -10.19 19.64
N ARG A 144 15.80 -10.42 18.79
CA ARG A 144 17.01 -11.16 19.16
C ARG A 144 17.89 -10.34 20.10
N GLN A 145 18.06 -9.05 19.84
CA GLN A 145 18.84 -8.16 20.69
C GLN A 145 18.21 -8.02 22.07
N GLU A 146 16.88 -7.84 22.16
CA GLU A 146 16.16 -7.77 23.42
C GLU A 146 16.32 -9.04 24.26
N LYS A 147 16.20 -10.22 23.63
CA LYS A 147 16.42 -11.51 24.30
C LYS A 147 17.85 -11.65 24.83
N THR A 148 18.86 -11.23 24.07
CA THR A 148 20.26 -11.26 24.51
C THR A 148 20.50 -10.30 25.68
N LEU A 149 19.92 -9.09 25.65
CA LEU A 149 19.99 -8.12 26.75
C LEU A 149 19.34 -8.65 28.03
N GLN A 150 18.15 -9.24 27.94
CA GLN A 150 17.45 -9.83 29.08
C GLN A 150 18.23 -11.01 29.68
N GLN A 151 18.85 -11.87 28.86
CA GLN A 151 19.72 -12.96 29.34
C GLN A 151 20.97 -12.43 30.03
N ALA A 152 21.63 -11.39 29.48
CA ALA A 152 22.81 -10.79 30.09
C ALA A 152 22.49 -10.13 31.45
N GLN A 153 21.33 -9.48 31.56
CA GLN A 153 20.84 -8.91 32.82
C GLN A 153 20.45 -10.00 33.84
N SER A 154 19.87 -11.12 33.38
CA SER A 154 19.49 -12.25 34.23
C SER A 154 20.68 -13.05 34.78
N HIS A 155 21.85 -12.95 34.14
CA HIS A 155 23.09 -13.63 34.55
C HIS A 155 24.09 -12.74 35.27
N SER A 156 23.75 -11.48 35.59
CA SER A 156 24.60 -10.63 36.43
C SER A 156 24.48 -11.08 37.89
N PRO A 157 25.52 -11.69 38.50
CA PRO A 157 25.52 -11.96 39.93
C PRO A 157 25.54 -10.62 40.65
N GLY A 158 24.63 -10.41 41.61
CA GLY A 158 24.61 -9.20 42.42
C GLY A 158 26.00 -8.95 43.03
N LEU A 159 26.49 -7.72 42.87
CA LEU A 159 27.61 -7.19 43.65
C LEU A 159 27.19 -6.99 45.10
#